data_AF-A0A4S2FP32-F1
#
_entry.id   AF-A0A4S2FP32-F1
#
_cell.length_a   1.000
_cell.length_b   1.000
_cell.length_c   1.000
_cell.angle_alpha   90.00
_cell.angle_beta   90.00
_cell.angle_gamma   90.00
#
_symmetry.space_group_name_H-M   'P 1'
#
loop_
_entity.id
_entity.type
_entity.pdbx_description
1 polymer ?
#
loop_
_entity_poly.entity_id
_entity_poly.type
_entity_poly.pdbx_seq_one_letter_code
_entity_poly.pdbx_strand_id
1 'polypeptide(L)'
;MIDIQHSNERNFCGAITPKEKDKIMKAILDMAAHERKTFCFTSNDVPNLKINGKQFEMVIMDFFEKGYIIKENISQYWDCSDIYPTCKLYEIAQFGGFKAAYEIKKANIQKMSLELELMGKKLESDFPEEANKCIEFAQTIASLFVSLNSIIGMIDTTPE
;
A
#
# COMPACT_ATOMS: atom_id res chain seq x y z
N MET A 1 37.43 -0.17 26.23
CA MET A 1 36.83 -1.49 25.96
C MET A 1 35.41 -1.22 25.49
N ILE A 2 35.15 -1.55 24.23
CA ILE A 2 33.87 -1.50 23.48
C ILE A 2 33.26 -0.11 23.31
N ASP A 3 33.78 0.62 22.31
CA ASP A 3 32.98 1.55 21.52
C ASP A 3 31.80 0.76 20.92
N ILE A 4 30.59 1.05 21.39
CA ILE A 4 29.37 0.57 20.76
C ILE A 4 29.18 1.44 19.52
N GLN A 5 29.78 1.02 18.41
CA GLN A 5 29.48 1.57 17.10
C GLN A 5 27.97 1.38 16.85
N HIS A 6 27.22 2.48 16.97
CA HIS A 6 25.88 2.59 16.40
C HIS A 6 26.02 2.34 14.90
N SER A 7 25.72 1.12 14.48
CA SER A 7 25.88 0.69 13.10
C SER A 7 24.94 1.49 12.22
N ASN A 8 25.52 2.44 11.48
CA ASN A 8 25.03 3.06 10.24
C ASN A 8 23.52 2.95 10.02
N GLU A 9 22.79 3.93 10.54
CA GLU A 9 21.48 4.31 9.99
C GLU A 9 21.65 4.50 8.49
N ARG A 10 21.19 3.53 7.69
CA ARG A 10 21.26 3.61 6.24
C ARG A 10 20.37 4.77 5.79
N ASN A 11 21.00 5.91 5.58
CA ASN A 11 20.41 7.11 5.00
C ASN A 11 20.08 6.85 3.52
N PHE A 12 18.91 6.27 3.27
CA PHE A 12 18.17 6.46 2.03
C PHE A 12 16.66 6.33 2.28
N CYS A 13 15.94 7.45 2.13
CA CYS A 13 14.50 7.58 2.32
C CYS A 13 13.79 7.48 0.96
N GLY A 14 13.60 6.27 0.46
CA GLY A 14 12.69 6.01 -0.67
C GLY A 14 11.26 5.82 -0.19
N ALA A 15 10.26 5.99 -1.06
CA ALA A 15 8.87 5.69 -0.72
C ALA A 15 8.66 4.19 -0.40
N ILE A 16 7.73 3.87 0.50
CA ILE A 16 7.29 2.49 0.74
C ILE A 16 6.46 2.03 -0.46
N THR A 17 7.14 1.48 -1.47
CA THR A 17 6.47 1.05 -2.70
C THR A 17 5.74 -0.29 -2.52
N PRO A 18 4.71 -0.59 -3.34
CA PRO A 18 4.09 -1.92 -3.38
C PRO A 18 5.10 -3.05 -3.61
N LYS A 19 6.18 -2.80 -4.36
CA LYS A 19 7.25 -3.77 -4.60
C LYS A 19 8.03 -4.11 -3.33
N GLU A 20 8.27 -3.15 -2.45
CA GLU A 20 8.96 -3.42 -1.17
C GLU A 20 8.03 -4.19 -0.22
N LYS A 21 6.72 -3.86 -0.19
CA LYS A 21 5.71 -4.66 0.52
C LYS A 21 5.65 -6.11 0.02
N ASP A 22 5.75 -6.33 -1.29
CA ASP A 22 5.80 -7.68 -1.86
C ASP A 22 7.03 -8.48 -1.44
N LYS A 23 8.19 -7.84 -1.29
CA LYS A 23 9.40 -8.53 -0.77
C LYS A 23 9.20 -8.98 0.67
N ILE A 24 8.65 -8.10 1.51
CA ILE A 24 8.35 -8.40 2.91
C ILE A 24 7.34 -9.54 3.00
N MET A 25 6.23 -9.45 2.26
CA MET A 25 5.23 -10.52 2.18
C MET A 25 5.85 -11.86 1.79
N LYS A 26 6.66 -11.90 0.73
CA LYS A 26 7.32 -13.14 0.29
C LYS A 26 8.20 -13.73 1.39
N ALA A 27 9.03 -12.92 2.03
CA ALA A 27 9.89 -13.38 3.12
C ALA A 27 9.07 -13.96 4.30
N ILE A 28 7.95 -13.32 4.67
CA ILE A 28 7.02 -13.83 5.71
C ILE A 28 6.45 -15.19 5.29
N LEU A 29 5.96 -15.31 4.06
CA LEU A 29 5.37 -16.57 3.57
C LEU A 29 6.41 -17.69 3.44
N ASP A 30 7.62 -17.36 2.99
CA ASP A 30 8.73 -18.31 2.86
C ASP A 30 9.15 -18.84 4.24
N MET A 31 9.25 -17.98 5.26
CA MET A 31 9.51 -18.41 6.64
C MET A 31 8.36 -19.25 7.21
N ALA A 32 7.12 -18.86 6.97
CA ALA A 32 5.94 -19.61 7.44
C ALA A 32 5.86 -21.02 6.84
N ALA A 33 6.42 -21.25 5.65
CA ALA A 33 6.48 -22.59 5.04
C ALA A 33 7.44 -23.55 5.78
N HIS A 34 8.37 -23.01 6.57
CA HIS A 34 9.39 -23.78 7.30
C HIS A 34 9.16 -23.85 8.81
N GLU A 35 8.33 -22.97 9.37
CA GLU A 35 8.09 -22.83 10.81
C GLU A 35 6.71 -23.37 11.24
N ARG A 36 6.62 -23.96 12.45
CA ARG A 36 5.40 -24.68 12.90
C ARG A 36 4.32 -23.82 13.54
N LYS A 37 4.59 -22.56 13.92
CA LYS A 37 3.62 -21.66 14.59
C LYS A 37 3.89 -20.19 14.31
N THR A 38 4.83 -19.61 15.05
CA THR A 38 5.21 -18.20 15.01
C THR A 38 6.71 -18.11 14.83
N PHE A 39 7.16 -17.02 14.20
CA PHE A 39 8.58 -16.79 13.97
C PHE A 39 8.93 -15.33 14.21
N CYS A 40 10.16 -15.13 14.67
CA CYS A 40 10.77 -13.82 14.80
C CYS A 40 11.11 -13.30 13.40
N PHE A 41 10.56 -12.14 13.04
CA PHE A 41 10.74 -11.54 11.72
C PHE A 41 11.31 -10.13 11.83
N THR A 42 12.38 -9.87 11.10
CA THR A 42 13.11 -8.59 11.09
C THR A 42 13.42 -8.13 9.67
N SER A 43 13.85 -6.87 9.54
CA SER A 43 14.27 -6.33 8.23
C SER A 43 15.46 -7.06 7.61
N ASN A 44 16.29 -7.74 8.42
CA ASN A 44 17.44 -8.50 7.94
C ASN A 44 17.04 -9.79 7.22
N ASP A 45 15.83 -10.29 7.47
CA ASP A 45 15.31 -11.50 6.83
C ASP A 45 14.76 -11.23 5.42
N VAL A 46 14.71 -9.95 5.00
CA VAL A 46 14.22 -9.53 3.69
C VAL A 46 15.39 -9.15 2.78
N PRO A 47 15.74 -9.97 1.77
CA PRO A 47 16.88 -9.69 0.91
C PRO A 47 16.62 -8.46 0.03
N ASN A 48 17.65 -7.62 -0.14
CA ASN A 48 17.63 -6.42 -0.99
C ASN A 48 16.49 -5.44 -0.67
N LEU A 49 16.10 -5.34 0.61
CA LEU A 49 15.11 -4.38 1.07
C LEU A 49 15.67 -2.95 0.94
N LYS A 50 14.90 -2.05 0.30
CA LYS A 50 15.33 -0.66 0.01
C LYS A 50 14.65 0.39 0.91
N ILE A 51 14.07 -0.04 2.03
CA ILE A 51 13.49 0.82 3.05
C ILE A 51 14.29 0.68 4.35
N ASN A 52 14.27 1.72 5.20
CA ASN A 52 14.96 1.68 6.50
C ASN A 52 14.15 0.92 7.56
N GLY A 53 14.73 0.74 8.76
CA GLY A 53 14.08 0.03 9.88
C GLY A 53 12.72 0.61 10.26
N LYS A 54 12.62 1.93 10.42
CA LYS A 54 11.36 2.61 10.76
C LYS A 54 10.27 2.38 9.70
N GLN A 55 10.63 2.46 8.42
CA GLN A 55 9.70 2.19 7.33
C GLN A 55 9.28 0.72 7.27
N PHE A 56 10.20 -0.20 7.57
CA PHE A 56 9.88 -1.61 7.70
C PHE A 56 8.89 -1.84 8.85
N GLU A 57 9.13 -1.28 10.03
CA GLU A 57 8.21 -1.31 11.16
C GLU A 57 6.81 -0.81 10.77
N MET A 58 6.73 0.33 10.06
CA MET A 58 5.46 0.85 9.53
C MET A 58 4.74 -0.15 8.60
N VAL A 59 5.47 -0.91 7.76
CA VAL A 59 4.86 -1.95 6.92
C VAL A 59 4.33 -3.11 7.76
N ILE A 60 5.08 -3.54 8.78
CA ILE A 60 4.63 -4.61 9.69
C ILE A 60 3.39 -4.18 10.47
N MET A 61 3.35 -2.93 10.95
CA MET A 61 2.16 -2.35 11.57
C MET A 61 0.97 -2.32 10.61
N ASP A 62 1.15 -1.81 9.38
CA ASP A 62 0.11 -1.81 8.34
C ASP A 62 -0.39 -3.23 8.03
N PHE A 63 0.51 -4.22 8.03
CA PHE A 63 0.15 -5.62 7.81
C PHE A 63 -0.69 -6.18 8.95
N PHE A 64 -0.31 -5.87 10.19
CA PHE A 64 -1.05 -6.28 11.38
C PHE A 64 -2.44 -5.63 11.43
N GLU A 65 -2.52 -4.31 11.28
CA GLU A 65 -3.79 -3.55 11.32
C GLU A 65 -4.77 -4.00 10.24
N LYS A 66 -4.26 -4.36 9.05
CA LYS A 66 -5.09 -4.89 7.96
C LYS A 66 -5.40 -6.38 8.11
N GLY A 67 -4.90 -7.05 9.15
CA GLY A 67 -5.13 -8.46 9.44
C GLY A 67 -4.43 -9.40 8.47
N TYR A 68 -3.36 -8.97 7.81
CA TYR A 68 -2.52 -9.84 6.98
C TYR A 68 -1.59 -10.71 7.82
N ILE A 69 -1.18 -10.22 8.98
CA ILE A 69 -0.41 -10.98 9.98
C ILE A 69 -1.07 -10.86 11.34
N ILE A 70 -0.80 -11.83 12.21
CA ILE A 70 -1.14 -11.77 13.62
C ILE A 70 0.16 -11.80 14.42
N LYS A 71 0.18 -11.07 15.54
CA LYS A 71 1.28 -11.02 16.51
C LYS A 71 0.82 -11.72 17.78
N GLU A 72 1.51 -12.78 18.21
CA GLU A 72 1.14 -13.50 19.44
C GLU A 72 1.52 -12.71 20.70
N ASN A 73 2.64 -11.98 20.68
CA ASN A 73 3.15 -11.28 21.85
C ASN A 73 3.19 -9.77 21.62
N ILE A 74 2.42 -9.00 22.41
CA ILE A 74 2.37 -7.54 22.30
C ILE A 74 3.56 -6.93 23.06
N SER A 75 4.79 -7.18 22.61
CA SER A 75 5.93 -6.32 22.95
C SER A 75 5.68 -4.88 22.46
N GLN A 76 6.20 -3.90 23.22
CA GLN A 76 6.09 -2.46 22.89
C GLN A 76 6.93 -2.06 21.66
N TYR A 77 7.82 -2.94 21.22
CA TYR A 77 8.68 -2.78 20.05
C TYR A 77 8.23 -3.74 18.95
N TRP A 78 8.10 -3.24 17.72
CA TRP A 78 7.71 -4.02 16.54
C TRP A 78 8.85 -4.87 15.97
N ASP A 79 10.06 -4.66 16.46
CA ASP A 79 11.23 -5.46 16.15
C ASP A 79 11.24 -6.74 16.99
N CYS A 80 11.48 -7.87 16.33
CA CYS A 80 11.48 -9.23 16.90
C CYS A 80 10.09 -9.73 17.34
N SER A 81 9.09 -9.52 16.50
CA SER A 81 7.72 -9.95 16.77
C SER A 81 7.50 -11.41 16.34
N ASP A 82 7.02 -12.26 17.26
CA ASP A 82 6.45 -13.57 16.96
C ASP A 82 5.19 -13.38 16.09
N ILE A 83 5.37 -13.38 14.77
CA ILE A 83 4.29 -13.20 13.80
C ILE A 83 3.96 -14.50 13.11
N TYR A 84 2.73 -14.57 12.59
CA TYR A 84 2.34 -15.58 11.61
C TYR A 84 1.39 -14.98 10.57
N PRO A 85 1.47 -15.41 9.29
CA PRO A 85 0.59 -14.91 8.24
C PRO A 85 -0.83 -15.46 8.38
N THR A 86 -1.82 -14.65 8.00
CA THR A 86 -3.22 -15.06 7.92
C THR A 86 -3.58 -15.49 6.50
N CYS A 87 -4.75 -16.13 6.34
CA CYS A 87 -5.31 -16.44 5.01
C CYS A 87 -5.33 -15.22 4.08
N LYS A 88 -5.55 -14.01 4.62
CA LYS A 88 -5.62 -12.78 3.85
C LYS A 88 -4.29 -12.43 3.17
N LEU A 89 -3.16 -12.73 3.81
CA LEU A 89 -1.84 -12.53 3.20
C LEU A 89 -1.57 -13.56 2.09
N TYR A 90 -2.04 -14.81 2.27
CA TYR A 90 -1.97 -15.82 1.21
C TYR A 90 -2.85 -15.45 0.01
N GLU A 91 -4.07 -14.95 0.24
CA GLU A 91 -4.98 -14.51 -0.82
C GLU A 91 -4.37 -13.41 -1.68
N ILE A 92 -3.86 -12.32 -1.06
CA ILE A 92 -3.24 -11.24 -1.83
C ILE A 92 -2.00 -11.72 -2.59
N ALA A 93 -1.22 -12.65 -2.02
CA ALA A 93 -0.09 -13.26 -2.71
C ALA A 93 -0.53 -14.08 -3.95
N GLN A 94 -1.63 -14.85 -3.86
CA GLN A 94 -2.20 -15.59 -4.99
C GLN A 94 -2.64 -14.66 -6.13
N PHE A 95 -3.10 -13.45 -5.81
CA PHE A 95 -3.46 -12.42 -6.81
C PHE A 95 -2.28 -11.60 -7.32
N GLY A 96 -1.03 -12.02 -7.07
CA GLY A 96 0.17 -11.35 -7.57
C GLY A 96 0.71 -10.24 -6.66
N GLY A 97 0.22 -10.15 -5.42
CA GLY A 97 0.73 -9.27 -4.37
C GLY A 97 0.20 -7.84 -4.41
N PHE A 98 0.76 -7.01 -3.53
CA PHE A 98 0.44 -5.60 -3.38
C PHE A 98 0.72 -4.81 -4.65
N LYS A 99 1.76 -5.16 -5.43
CA LYS A 99 2.00 -4.52 -6.72
C LYS A 99 0.85 -4.78 -7.70
N ALA A 100 0.38 -6.02 -7.81
CA ALA A 100 -0.76 -6.33 -8.69
C ALA A 100 -2.03 -5.62 -8.23
N ALA A 101 -2.31 -5.61 -6.92
CA ALA A 101 -3.43 -4.87 -6.35
C ALA A 101 -3.36 -3.36 -6.65
N TYR A 102 -2.16 -2.77 -6.61
CA TYR A 102 -1.94 -1.37 -6.96
C TYR A 102 -2.21 -1.09 -8.45
N GLU A 103 -1.71 -1.92 -9.36
CA GLU A 103 -1.94 -1.73 -10.81
C GLU A 103 -3.42 -1.91 -11.18
N ILE A 104 -4.13 -2.86 -10.55
CA ILE A 104 -5.58 -3.03 -10.73
C ILE A 104 -6.32 -1.77 -10.25
N LYS A 105 -5.96 -1.25 -9.09
CA LYS A 105 -6.57 -0.01 -8.55
C LYS A 105 -6.34 1.16 -9.50
N LYS A 106 -5.11 1.31 -10.02
CA LYS A 106 -4.75 2.32 -11.01
C LYS A 106 -5.57 2.19 -12.29
N ALA A 107 -5.68 0.99 -12.84
CA ALA A 107 -6.47 0.72 -14.05
C ALA A 107 -7.97 1.01 -13.83
N ASN A 108 -8.52 0.66 -12.68
CA ASN A 108 -9.92 0.95 -12.33
C ASN A 108 -10.18 2.46 -12.26
N ILE A 109 -9.28 3.23 -11.67
CA ILE A 109 -9.38 4.71 -11.63
C ILE A 109 -9.35 5.29 -13.05
N GLN A 110 -8.45 4.81 -13.91
CA GLN A 110 -8.36 5.25 -15.31
C GLN A 110 -9.65 4.92 -16.08
N LYS A 111 -10.18 3.70 -15.91
CA LYS A 111 -11.45 3.30 -16.51
C LYS A 111 -12.61 4.19 -16.05
N MET A 112 -12.71 4.46 -14.75
CA MET A 112 -13.72 5.36 -14.20
C MET A 112 -13.62 6.77 -14.80
N SER A 113 -12.40 7.30 -14.97
CA SER A 113 -12.19 8.60 -15.63
C SER A 113 -12.77 8.62 -17.04
N LEU A 114 -12.49 7.59 -17.84
CA LEU A 114 -12.97 7.48 -19.22
C LEU A 114 -14.49 7.34 -19.29
N GLU A 115 -15.09 6.53 -18.41
CA GLU A 115 -16.55 6.36 -18.36
C GLU A 115 -17.26 7.69 -18.00
N LEU A 116 -16.69 8.47 -17.09
CA LEU A 116 -17.20 9.80 -16.74
C LEU A 116 -17.09 10.80 -17.90
N GLU A 117 -15.97 10.82 -18.62
CA GLU A 117 -15.80 11.67 -19.81
C GLU A 117 -16.82 11.32 -20.91
N LEU A 118 -17.07 10.02 -21.14
CA LEU A 118 -18.07 9.57 -22.11
C LEU A 118 -19.50 9.97 -21.70
N MET A 119 -19.82 9.86 -20.40
CA MET A 119 -21.10 10.34 -19.88
C MET A 119 -21.27 11.85 -20.08
N GLY A 120 -20.23 12.64 -19.79
CA GLY A 120 -20.26 14.10 -20.02
C GLY A 120 -20.58 14.45 -21.47
N LYS A 121 -19.88 13.84 -22.43
CA LYS A 121 -20.10 14.07 -23.86
C LYS A 121 -21.51 13.65 -24.33
N LYS A 122 -22.03 12.54 -23.81
CA LYS A 122 -23.38 12.08 -24.17
C LYS A 122 -24.46 13.04 -23.66
N LEU A 123 -24.29 13.58 -22.46
CA LEU A 123 -25.22 14.55 -21.88
C LEU A 123 -25.24 15.87 -22.66
N GLU A 124 -24.08 16.35 -23.12
CA GLU A 124 -23.98 17.54 -23.99
C GLU A 124 -24.71 17.36 -25.32
N SER A 125 -24.70 16.14 -25.87
CA SER A 125 -25.34 15.77 -27.15
C SER A 125 -26.86 15.68 -27.05
N ASP A 126 -27.38 15.02 -26.01
CA ASP A 126 -28.76 14.52 -26.02
C ASP A 126 -29.78 15.50 -25.39
N PHE A 127 -29.34 16.45 -24.54
CA PHE A 127 -30.26 17.34 -23.78
C PHE A 127 -29.68 18.75 -23.54
N PRO A 128 -29.71 19.67 -24.52
CA PRO A 128 -29.00 20.96 -24.43
C PRO A 128 -29.52 21.95 -23.37
N GLU A 129 -30.78 21.84 -22.90
CA GLU A 129 -31.33 22.71 -21.82
C GLU A 129 -31.18 22.12 -20.41
N GLU A 130 -31.37 20.80 -20.23
CA GLU A 130 -30.98 20.10 -18.99
C GLU A 130 -29.44 19.94 -18.85
N ALA A 131 -28.68 20.18 -19.92
CA ALA A 131 -27.22 20.12 -19.94
C ALA A 131 -26.60 21.03 -18.88
N ASN A 132 -27.13 22.21 -18.58
CA ASN A 132 -26.53 23.08 -17.56
C ASN A 132 -26.55 22.46 -16.15
N LYS A 133 -27.64 21.76 -15.77
CA LYS A 133 -27.70 21.05 -14.47
C LYS A 133 -26.85 19.78 -14.47
N CYS A 134 -26.76 19.10 -15.61
CA CYS A 134 -25.87 17.94 -15.76
C CYS A 134 -24.39 18.34 -15.84
N ILE A 135 -24.06 19.51 -16.39
CA ILE A 135 -22.71 20.10 -16.43
C ILE A 135 -22.29 20.48 -15.01
N GLU A 136 -23.17 21.08 -14.20
CA GLU A 136 -22.91 21.31 -12.77
C GLU A 136 -22.65 20.00 -12.03
N PHE A 137 -23.39 18.93 -12.34
CA PHE A 137 -23.19 17.61 -11.76
C PHE A 137 -21.87 16.97 -12.23
N ALA A 138 -21.53 17.07 -13.52
CA ALA A 138 -20.29 16.59 -14.10
C ALA A 138 -19.07 17.37 -13.58
N GLN A 139 -19.20 18.69 -13.41
CA GLN A 139 -18.19 19.54 -12.77
C GLN A 139 -18.01 19.18 -11.30
N THR A 140 -19.10 18.84 -10.59
CA THR A 140 -19.03 18.35 -9.22
C THR A 140 -18.30 17.01 -9.14
N ILE A 141 -18.59 16.08 -10.06
CA ILE A 141 -17.87 14.79 -10.16
C ILE A 141 -16.41 15.01 -10.55
N ALA A 142 -16.12 15.87 -11.52
CA ALA A 142 -14.75 16.20 -11.93
C ALA A 142 -13.96 16.88 -10.81
N SER A 143 -14.60 17.76 -10.02
CA SER A 143 -14.04 18.37 -8.82
C SER A 143 -13.76 17.32 -7.74
N LEU A 144 -14.69 16.37 -7.52
CA LEU A 144 -14.45 15.22 -6.65
C LEU A 144 -13.29 14.36 -7.18
N PHE A 145 -13.14 14.22 -8.49
CA PHE A 145 -12.05 13.46 -9.11
C PHE A 145 -10.69 14.15 -8.97
N VAL A 146 -10.63 15.47 -9.16
CA VAL A 146 -9.43 16.29 -8.88
C VAL A 146 -9.10 16.21 -7.38
N SER A 147 -10.10 16.25 -6.52
CA SER A 147 -9.91 16.10 -5.07
C SER A 147 -9.38 14.71 -4.71
N LEU A 148 -9.90 13.65 -5.33
CA LEU A 148 -9.42 12.27 -5.15
C LEU A 148 -7.99 12.10 -5.68
N ASN A 149 -7.67 12.67 -6.85
CA ASN A 149 -6.32 12.66 -7.41
C ASN A 149 -5.34 13.51 -6.60
N SER A 150 -5.81 14.60 -5.99
CA SER A 150 -5.02 15.42 -5.06
C SER A 150 -4.74 14.64 -3.77
N ILE A 151 -5.73 13.92 -3.23
CA ILE A 151 -5.52 13.01 -2.09
C ILE A 151 -4.52 11.90 -2.45
N ILE A 152 -4.61 11.31 -3.65
CA ILE A 152 -3.64 10.32 -4.13
C ILE A 152 -2.25 10.95 -4.32
N GLY A 153 -2.18 12.18 -4.85
CA GLY A 153 -0.94 12.94 -4.97
C GLY A 153 -0.32 13.31 -3.62
N MET A 154 -1.11 13.61 -2.60
CA MET A 154 -0.64 13.84 -1.22
C MET A 154 -0.19 12.54 -0.54
N ILE A 155 -0.71 11.38 -0.95
CA ILE A 155 -0.19 10.06 -0.56
C ILE A 155 1.16 9.78 -1.24
N ASP A 156 1.42 10.34 -2.42
CA ASP A 156 2.71 10.23 -3.15
C ASP A 156 3.71 11.36 -2.81
N THR A 157 3.26 12.49 -2.24
CA THR A 157 4.10 13.58 -1.73
C THR A 157 3.68 13.96 -0.31
N THR A 158 4.24 13.27 0.69
CA THR A 158 4.41 13.82 2.04
C THR A 158 5.90 13.95 2.34
N PRO A 159 6.48 15.12 2.07
CA PRO A 159 7.36 15.84 2.96
C PRO A 159 6.59 17.08 3.48
N GLU A 160 6.59 17.44 4.76
CA GLU A 160 7.62 17.38 5.82
C GLU A 160 7.00 16.99 7.18
#